data_AF-A0A1B8A8Q0-F1
#
_entry.id   AF-A0A1B8A8Q0-F1
#
_cell.length_a   1.000
_cell.length_b   1.000
_cell.length_c   1.000
_cell.angle_alpha   90.00
_cell.angle_beta   90.00
_cell.angle_gamma   90.00
#
_symmetry.space_group_name_H-M   'P 1'
#
loop_
_entity.id
_entity.type
_entity.pdbx_description
1 polymer ?
#
loop_
_entity_poly.entity_id
_entity_poly.type
_entity_poly.pdbx_seq_one_letter_code
_entity_poly.pdbx_strand_id
1 'polypeptide(L)'
;MASITFNKNWVIIEADADVEKINFGFFEADAGSVSSAPTSGKSEKATAHYKQNNPPPQAYIVTTQANFTEDAHVTIRGGGKSSNTIVAQDRVGTMGVWTLVGK
;
A
#
# COMPACT_ATOMS: atom_id res chain seq x y z
N MET A 1 -13.86 6.75 9.49
CA MET A 1 -12.54 6.08 9.53
C MET A 1 -11.65 6.72 8.48
N ALA A 2 -10.35 6.88 8.74
CA ALA A 2 -9.41 7.42 7.77
C ALA A 2 -9.24 6.44 6.60
N SER A 3 -9.00 6.96 5.40
CA SER A 3 -8.88 6.14 4.20
C SER A 3 -7.98 6.78 3.17
N ILE A 4 -7.45 5.95 2.27
CA ILE A 4 -6.73 6.37 1.09
C ILE A 4 -7.58 6.03 -0.14
N THR A 5 -7.89 7.04 -0.93
CA THR A 5 -8.70 6.91 -2.15
C THR A 5 -7.80 7.00 -3.38
N PHE A 6 -7.98 6.04 -4.27
CA PHE A 6 -7.37 5.96 -5.59
C PHE A 6 -8.45 6.19 -6.64
N ASN A 7 -8.21 7.09 -7.58
CA ASN A 7 -9.08 7.39 -8.72
C ASN A 7 -8.30 7.14 -10.00
N LYS A 8 -8.55 6.01 -10.68
CA LYS A 8 -7.86 5.60 -11.93
C LYS A 8 -6.35 5.86 -11.86
N ASN A 9 -5.69 5.39 -10.82
CA ASN A 9 -4.26 5.61 -10.62
C ASN A 9 -3.42 4.46 -11.12
N TRP A 10 -2.25 4.77 -11.68
CA TRP A 10 -1.21 3.78 -11.93
C TRP A 10 -0.41 3.57 -10.66
N VAL A 11 -0.34 2.32 -10.19
CA VAL A 11 0.29 1.98 -8.92
C VAL A 11 1.60 1.24 -9.17
N ILE A 12 2.67 1.71 -8.52
CA ILE A 12 3.98 1.06 -8.52
C ILE A 12 4.27 0.61 -7.09
N ILE A 13 4.57 -0.66 -6.88
CA ILE A 13 4.87 -1.22 -5.56
C ILE A 13 6.39 -1.43 -5.42
N GLU A 14 7.00 -0.64 -4.56
CA GLU A 14 8.39 -0.74 -4.12
C GLU A 14 8.42 -1.21 -2.66
N ALA A 15 7.77 -2.34 -2.38
CA ALA A 15 7.76 -2.96 -1.06
C ALA A 15 9.14 -3.55 -0.70
N ASP A 16 9.35 -3.85 0.58
CA ASP A 16 10.57 -4.53 1.03
C ASP A 16 10.77 -5.88 0.30
N ALA A 17 12.03 -6.29 0.13
CA ALA A 17 12.39 -7.53 -0.54
C ALA A 17 11.85 -8.79 0.16
N ASP A 18 11.47 -8.69 1.43
CA ASP A 18 10.84 -9.78 2.18
C ASP A 18 9.32 -9.89 2.00
N VAL A 19 8.68 -8.87 1.41
CA VAL A 19 7.26 -8.87 1.05
C VAL A 19 7.07 -9.66 -0.24
N GLU A 20 6.05 -10.50 -0.26
CA GLU A 20 5.57 -11.19 -1.45
C GLU A 20 4.48 -10.37 -2.13
N LYS A 21 3.46 -9.94 -1.36
CA LYS A 21 2.37 -9.11 -1.85
C LYS A 21 1.74 -8.25 -0.75
N ILE A 22 1.07 -7.18 -1.14
CA ILE A 22 0.29 -6.31 -0.26
C ILE A 22 -1.16 -6.27 -0.76
N ASN A 23 -2.11 -6.57 0.12
CA ASN A 23 -3.54 -6.46 -0.14
C ASN A 23 -4.08 -5.17 0.50
N PHE A 24 -4.61 -4.24 -0.30
CA PHE A 24 -5.17 -2.95 0.15
C PHE A 24 -6.69 -2.99 0.40
N GLY A 25 -7.31 -4.16 0.34
CA GLY A 25 -8.75 -4.39 0.50
C GLY A 25 -9.58 -4.18 -0.76
N PHE A 26 -9.01 -3.54 -1.78
CA PHE A 26 -9.63 -3.37 -3.10
C PHE A 26 -8.72 -3.84 -4.26
N PHE A 27 -7.47 -4.21 -3.94
CA PHE A 27 -6.45 -4.63 -4.89
C PHE A 27 -5.38 -5.48 -4.17
N GLU A 28 -4.86 -6.50 -4.84
CA GLU A 28 -3.71 -7.30 -4.40
C GLU A 28 -2.52 -7.01 -5.31
N ALA A 29 -1.40 -6.55 -4.73
CA ALA A 29 -0.25 -6.09 -5.47
C ALA A 29 1.01 -6.82 -5.03
N ASP A 30 1.74 -7.42 -5.96
CA ASP A 30 2.99 -8.11 -5.63
C ASP A 30 4.13 -7.11 -5.39
N ALA A 31 5.11 -7.46 -4.56
CA ALA A 31 6.28 -6.63 -4.35
C ALA A 31 7.06 -6.44 -5.68
N GLY A 32 7.44 -5.20 -5.99
CA GLY A 32 8.10 -4.86 -7.25
C GLY A 32 7.16 -4.83 -8.46
N SER A 33 5.85 -4.99 -8.27
CA SER A 33 4.88 -4.96 -9.37
C SER A 33 4.43 -3.55 -9.73
N VAL A 34 4.06 -3.38 -11.00
CA VAL A 34 3.36 -2.20 -11.51
C VAL A 34 1.98 -2.65 -11.95
N SER A 35 0.95 -1.88 -11.61
CA SER A 35 -0.41 -2.16 -12.07
C SER A 35 -0.45 -2.12 -13.60
N SER A 36 -1.03 -3.14 -14.23
CA SER A 36 -1.17 -3.20 -15.69
C SER A 36 -2.32 -2.32 -16.21
N ALA A 37 -3.20 -1.88 -15.32
CA ALA A 37 -4.29 -0.95 -15.59
C ALA A 37 -4.43 0.07 -14.44
N PRO A 38 -5.06 1.23 -14.69
CA PRO A 38 -5.39 2.19 -13.64
C PRO A 38 -6.36 1.56 -12.62
N THR A 39 -6.09 1.78 -11.34
CA THR A 39 -6.88 1.24 -10.23
C THR A 39 -7.70 2.33 -9.58
N SER A 40 -8.95 2.01 -9.22
CA SER A 40 -9.83 2.85 -8.42
C SER A 40 -10.28 2.09 -7.19
N GLY A 41 -10.35 2.76 -6.05
CA GLY A 41 -10.78 2.13 -4.81
C GLY A 41 -10.47 2.95 -3.57
N LYS A 42 -11.09 2.54 -2.46
CA LYS A 42 -10.87 3.13 -1.14
C LYS A 42 -10.26 2.07 -0.23
N SER A 43 -9.07 2.33 0.32
CA SER A 43 -8.45 1.47 1.33
C SER A 43 -8.51 2.11 2.70
N GLU A 44 -8.90 1.31 3.68
CA GLU A 44 -8.84 1.64 5.12
C GLU A 44 -7.81 0.76 5.85
N LYS A 45 -7.41 -0.35 5.22
CA LYS A 45 -6.48 -1.36 5.74
C LYS A 45 -5.58 -1.88 4.63
N ALA A 46 -4.36 -2.25 5.00
CA ALA A 46 -3.43 -2.97 4.14
C ALA A 46 -2.88 -4.19 4.87
N THR A 47 -2.69 -5.31 4.18
CA THR A 47 -2.07 -6.52 4.74
C THR A 47 -0.84 -6.86 3.91
N ALA A 48 0.34 -6.87 4.55
CA ALA A 48 1.58 -7.33 3.92
C ALA A 48 1.74 -8.83 4.15
N HIS A 49 1.91 -9.58 3.06
CA HIS A 49 2.24 -11.00 3.06
C HIS A 49 3.73 -11.17 2.79
N TYR A 50 4.39 -12.00 3.58
CA TYR A 50 5.83 -12.19 3.51
C TYR A 50 6.20 -13.49 2.80
N LYS A 51 7.36 -13.49 2.15
CA LYS A 51 7.93 -14.70 1.55
C LYS A 51 8.02 -15.81 2.60
N GLN A 52 7.59 -17.01 2.24
CA GLN A 52 7.53 -18.20 3.12
C GLN A 52 6.64 -18.01 4.36
N ASN A 53 5.79 -16.98 4.38
CA ASN A 53 4.90 -16.65 5.50
C ASN A 53 5.62 -16.52 6.85
N ASN A 54 6.89 -16.07 6.82
CA ASN A 54 7.68 -15.82 8.02
C ASN A 54 8.22 -14.39 8.00
N PRO A 55 7.70 -13.48 8.85
CA PRO A 55 6.66 -13.67 9.86
C PRO A 55 5.28 -13.86 9.21
N PRO A 56 4.26 -14.20 10.01
CA PRO A 56 2.88 -14.18 9.54
C PRO A 56 2.49 -12.82 8.94
N PRO A 57 1.42 -12.76 8.14
CA PRO A 57 1.01 -11.53 7.47
C PRO A 57 0.70 -10.45 8.51
N GLN A 58 1.13 -9.23 8.21
CA GLN A 58 0.99 -8.09 9.11
C GLN A 58 -0.08 -7.14 8.60
N ALA A 59 -0.98 -6.72 9.50
CA ALA A 59 -2.07 -5.82 9.18
C ALA A 59 -1.74 -4.37 9.58
N TYR A 60 -2.03 -3.44 8.68
CA TYR A 60 -1.80 -2.02 8.81
C TYR A 60 -3.12 -1.27 8.63
N ILE A 61 -3.34 -0.21 9.42
CA ILE A 61 -4.52 0.66 9.34
C ILE A 61 -4.14 2.04 8.83
N VAL A 62 -5.02 2.69 8.08
CA VAL A 62 -4.77 4.06 7.64
C VAL A 62 -4.71 5.00 8.85
N THR A 63 -3.58 5.69 8.99
CA THR A 63 -3.39 6.76 9.99
C THR A 63 -3.33 8.13 9.33
N THR A 64 -2.89 8.19 8.07
CA THR A 64 -2.89 9.42 7.26
C THR A 64 -3.72 9.19 6.01
N GLN A 65 -4.82 9.92 5.91
CA GLN A 65 -5.71 9.88 4.74
C GLN A 65 -5.09 10.59 3.54
N ALA A 66 -5.41 10.11 2.35
CA ALA A 66 -5.02 10.73 1.09
C ALA A 66 -6.10 10.54 0.04
N ASN A 67 -6.18 11.48 -0.90
CA ASN A 67 -7.00 11.34 -2.08
C ASN A 67 -6.14 11.61 -3.30
N PHE A 68 -5.80 10.56 -4.03
CA PHE A 68 -5.04 10.67 -5.26
C PHE A 68 -5.99 11.04 -6.41
N THR A 69 -5.68 12.12 -7.11
CA THR A 69 -6.46 12.59 -8.26
C THR A 69 -6.38 11.62 -9.43
N GLU A 70 -7.25 11.79 -10.43
CA GLU A 70 -7.27 10.94 -11.63
C GLU A 70 -5.90 10.84 -12.31
N ASP A 71 -5.57 9.65 -12.81
CA ASP A 71 -4.35 9.35 -13.57
C ASP A 71 -3.01 9.62 -12.84
N ALA A 72 -3.03 9.84 -11.52
CA ALA A 72 -1.79 9.98 -10.76
C ALA A 72 -0.99 8.67 -10.74
N HIS A 73 0.34 8.80 -10.81
CA HIS A 73 1.28 7.71 -10.59
C HIS A 73 1.63 7.63 -9.10
N VAL A 74 1.10 6.62 -8.42
CA VAL A 74 1.26 6.44 -6.98
C VAL A 74 2.28 5.34 -6.72
N THR A 75 3.32 5.66 -5.96
CA THR A 75 4.33 4.71 -5.51
C THR A 75 4.00 4.26 -4.09
N ILE A 76 3.92 2.95 -3.87
CA ILE A 76 3.71 2.35 -2.56
C ILE A 76 5.02 1.76 -2.05
N ARG A 77 5.41 2.08 -0.82
CA ARG A 77 6.67 1.65 -0.20
C ARG A 77 6.46 1.08 1.20
N GLY A 78 7.38 0.23 1.64
CA GLY A 78 7.43 -0.29 3.01
C GLY A 78 6.82 -1.68 3.15
N GLY A 79 6.17 -1.92 4.30
CA GLY A 79 5.54 -3.22 4.61
C GLY A 79 6.51 -4.35 4.98
N GLY A 80 7.81 -4.08 5.10
CA GLY A 80 8.81 -5.09 5.50
C GLY A 80 8.72 -5.50 6.96
N LYS A 81 9.38 -6.60 7.34
CA LYS A 81 9.31 -7.21 8.70
C LYS A 81 9.58 -6.25 9.86
N SER A 82 10.52 -5.33 9.67
CA SER A 82 10.91 -4.31 10.65
C SER A 82 10.24 -2.95 10.40
N SER A 83 9.47 -2.82 9.31
CA SER A 83 8.71 -1.61 9.02
C SER A 83 7.45 -1.56 9.88
N ASN A 84 7.11 -0.37 10.35
CA ASN A 84 5.81 -0.13 11.00
C ASN A 84 4.83 0.57 10.07
N THR A 85 5.24 0.84 8.82
CA THR A 85 4.43 1.62 7.88
C THR A 85 4.46 1.07 6.47
N ILE A 86 3.36 1.36 5.76
CA ILE A 86 3.26 1.34 4.31
C ILE A 86 2.90 2.77 3.90
N VAL A 87 3.57 3.31 2.88
CA VAL A 87 3.39 4.70 2.44
C VAL A 87 3.00 4.70 0.98
N ALA A 88 1.90 5.38 0.65
CA ALA A 88 1.54 5.75 -0.71
C ALA A 88 1.96 7.20 -0.96
N GLN A 89 2.64 7.46 -2.08
CA GLN A 89 3.02 8.82 -2.46
C GLN A 89 2.92 9.03 -3.98
N ASP A 90 2.33 10.13 -4.40
CA ASP A 90 2.35 10.55 -5.82
C ASP A 90 3.53 11.48 -6.13
N ARG A 91 3.70 11.85 -7.41
CA ARG A 91 4.78 12.75 -7.84
C ARG A 91 4.63 14.20 -7.35
N VAL A 92 3.44 14.61 -6.91
CA VAL A 92 3.18 15.98 -6.45
C VAL A 92 3.26 16.12 -4.92
N GLY A 93 3.51 15.02 -4.22
CA GLY A 93 3.75 14.99 -2.79
C GLY A 93 2.54 14.63 -1.93
N THR A 94 1.41 14.25 -2.52
CA THR A 94 0.27 13.69 -1.78
C THR A 94 0.73 12.40 -1.11
N MET A 95 0.48 12.25 0.20
CA MET A 95 0.93 11.10 0.97
C MET A 95 -0.21 10.47 1.76
N GLY A 96 -0.37 9.16 1.61
CA GLY A 96 -1.21 8.31 2.47
C GLY A 96 -0.35 7.32 3.24
N VAL A 97 -0.69 7.03 4.49
CA VAL A 97 0.10 6.14 5.35
C VAL A 97 -0.80 5.12 6.04
N TRP A 98 -0.42 3.85 5.93
CA TRP A 98 -0.89 2.78 6.81
C TRP A 98 0.15 2.49 7.88
N THR A 99 -0.27 2.24 9.12
CA THR A 99 0.59 1.92 10.26
C THR A 99 0.21 0.56 10.85
N LEU A 100 1.22 -0.21 11.24
CA LEU A 100 1.08 -1.56 11.77
C LEU A 100 0.16 -1.60 13.00
N VAL A 101 -0.74 -2.57 13.05
CA VAL A 101 -1.64 -2.81 14.19
C VAL A 101 -1.08 -3.91 15.06
N GLY A 102 -0.94 -3.64 16.37
CA GLY A 102 -0.58 -4.65 17.38
C GLY A 102 0.88 -5.08 17.27
N LYS A 103 1.71 -4.57 18.20
CA LYS A 103 2.98 -5.19 18.55
C LYS A 103 2.84 -5.92 19.87
#